data_AF-A0A927D7G5-F1
#
_entry.id   AF-A0A927D7G5-F1
#
_cell.length_a   1.000
_cell.length_b   1.000
_cell.length_c   1.000
_cell.angle_alpha   90.00
_cell.angle_beta   90.00
_cell.angle_gamma   90.00
#
_symmetry.space_group_name_H-M   'P 1'
#
loop_
_entity.id
_entity.type
_entity.pdbx_description
1 polymer ?
#
loop_
_entity_poly.entity_id
_entity_poly.type
_entity_poly.pdbx_seq_one_letter_code
_entity_poly.pdbx_strand_id
1 'polypeptide(L)'
;MADTVQHAVVWAELPVTDMTKARAFYEEVLQCRMHLEENGPNPILMFPTNDEISGVAGHLYPGKPSPGAGPTVHLAVPDTVEKAAARVTAAGGTSLPGVIEIPAGRFGYATDPDGNSIGLFQMTAG
;
A
#
# COMPACT_ATOMS: atom_id res chain seq x y z
N MET A 1 20.65 12.62 -22.35
CA MET A 1 19.44 12.41 -21.51
C MET A 1 19.87 12.59 -20.07
N ALA A 2 19.97 13.84 -19.61
CA ALA A 2 20.53 14.18 -18.30
C ALA A 2 19.47 14.26 -17.19
N ASP A 3 18.19 14.02 -17.50
CA ASP A 3 17.05 14.28 -16.61
C ASP A 3 16.28 13.01 -16.19
N THR A 4 16.88 11.82 -16.36
CA THR A 4 16.22 10.56 -15.99
C THR A 4 16.82 10.02 -14.71
N VAL A 5 16.06 10.11 -13.60
CA VAL A 5 16.42 9.47 -12.33
C VAL A 5 16.03 7.99 -12.36
N GLN A 6 16.79 7.13 -11.68
CA GLN A 6 16.47 5.69 -11.57
C GLN A 6 15.11 5.45 -10.92
N HIS A 7 14.81 6.20 -9.85
CA HIS A 7 13.53 6.17 -9.15
C HIS A 7 13.11 7.60 -8.79
N ALA A 8 11.96 8.06 -9.27
CA ALA A 8 11.39 9.36 -8.86
C ALA A 8 10.73 9.29 -7.47
N VAL A 9 10.35 8.09 -7.03
CA VAL A 9 9.85 7.77 -5.69
C VAL A 9 10.63 6.56 -5.20
N VAL A 10 11.26 6.69 -4.03
CA VAL A 10 12.09 5.63 -3.43
C VAL A 10 11.46 5.00 -2.21
N TRP A 11 10.43 5.64 -1.62
CA TRP A 11 9.81 5.20 -0.39
C TRP A 11 8.41 5.81 -0.22
N ALA A 12 7.52 5.10 0.46
CA ALA A 12 6.22 5.61 0.87
C ALA A 12 5.99 5.38 2.37
N GLU A 13 5.41 6.38 3.03
CA GLU A 13 5.10 6.32 4.45
C GLU A 13 3.60 6.58 4.63
N LEU A 14 2.91 5.66 5.30
CA LEU A 14 1.47 5.75 5.55
C LEU A 14 1.23 5.95 7.06
N PRO A 15 0.79 7.13 7.50
CA PRO A 15 0.44 7.35 8.90
C PRO A 15 -0.84 6.59 9.26
N VAL A 16 -0.82 5.89 10.39
CA VAL A 16 -1.97 5.14 10.91
C VAL A 16 -2.16 5.43 12.40
N THR A 17 -3.40 5.37 12.88
CA THR A 17 -3.70 5.67 14.30
C THR A 17 -3.64 4.44 15.20
N ASP A 18 -3.77 3.23 14.63
CA ASP A 18 -3.69 1.95 15.34
C ASP A 18 -2.86 0.94 14.54
N MET A 19 -1.59 0.76 14.94
CA MET A 19 -0.65 -0.13 14.26
C MET A 19 -1.13 -1.59 14.20
N THR A 20 -1.88 -2.06 15.20
CA THR A 20 -2.33 -3.47 15.24
C THR A 20 -3.43 -3.69 14.22
N LYS A 21 -4.41 -2.79 14.16
CA LYS A 21 -5.49 -2.86 13.16
C LYS A 21 -4.97 -2.62 11.76
N ALA A 22 -4.08 -1.65 11.59
CA ALA A 22 -3.48 -1.37 10.29
C ALA A 22 -2.68 -2.58 9.77
N ARG A 23 -1.85 -3.21 10.61
CA ARG A 23 -1.17 -4.46 10.25
C ARG A 23 -2.13 -5.52 9.75
N ALA A 24 -3.18 -5.81 10.53
CA ALA A 24 -4.16 -6.84 10.18
C ALA A 24 -4.85 -6.52 8.84
N PHE A 25 -5.22 -5.25 8.61
CA PHE A 25 -5.80 -4.80 7.36
C PHE A 25 -4.85 -5.00 6.17
N TYR A 26 -3.62 -4.49 6.25
CA TYR A 26 -2.67 -4.54 5.13
C TYR A 26 -2.17 -5.96 4.85
N GLU A 27 -1.90 -6.76 5.88
CA GLU A 27 -1.52 -8.19 5.71
C GLU A 27 -2.65 -8.98 5.04
N GLU A 28 -3.92 -8.73 5.41
CA GLU A 28 -5.07 -9.38 4.78
C GLU A 28 -5.24 -8.91 3.32
N VAL A 29 -5.25 -7.60 3.06
CA VAL A 29 -5.49 -7.07 1.71
C VAL A 29 -4.41 -7.51 0.72
N LEU A 30 -3.14 -7.42 1.14
CA LEU A 30 -1.99 -7.73 0.28
C LEU A 30 -1.57 -9.21 0.35
N GLN A 31 -2.16 -10.00 1.25
CA GLN A 31 -1.81 -11.40 1.52
C GLN A 31 -0.31 -11.59 1.75
N CYS A 32 0.26 -10.71 2.57
CA CYS A 32 1.68 -10.70 2.89
C CYS A 32 1.88 -10.61 4.41
N ARG A 33 3.12 -10.73 4.86
CA ARG A 33 3.50 -10.50 6.26
C ARG A 33 4.34 -9.25 6.36
N MET A 34 3.91 -8.32 7.21
CA MET A 34 4.66 -7.11 7.51
C MET A 34 5.64 -7.39 8.65
N HIS A 35 6.79 -6.73 8.61
CA HIS A 35 7.81 -6.85 9.65
C HIS A 35 7.73 -5.64 10.59
N LEU A 36 7.69 -5.89 11.91
CA LEU A 36 7.74 -4.81 12.90
C LEU A 36 9.20 -4.46 13.17
N GLU A 37 9.56 -3.21 13.00
CA GLU A 37 10.87 -2.69 13.37
C GLU A 37 10.76 -1.65 14.48
N GLU A 38 11.52 -1.85 15.55
CA GLU A 38 11.49 -1.02 16.76
C GLU A 38 12.82 -0.28 16.99
N ASN A 39 13.76 -0.42 16.07
CA ASN A 39 15.12 0.14 16.18
C ASN A 39 15.19 1.64 15.87
N GLY A 40 14.10 2.21 15.34
CA GLY A 40 13.99 3.63 14.97
C GLY A 40 13.40 4.51 16.07
N PRO A 41 13.21 5.82 15.80
CA PRO A 41 12.60 6.76 16.75
C PRO A 41 11.13 6.43 17.07
N ASN A 42 10.44 5.72 16.16
CA ASN A 42 9.10 5.19 16.33
C ASN A 42 9.07 3.74 15.79
N PRO A 43 8.18 2.87 16.32
CA PRO A 43 7.95 1.56 15.74
C PRO A 43 7.31 1.71 14.35
N ILE A 44 7.78 0.93 13.37
CA ILE A 44 7.26 0.93 12.01
C ILE A 44 6.91 -0.48 11.55
N LEU A 45 5.90 -0.61 10.70
CA LEU A 45 5.54 -1.87 10.05
C LEU A 45 5.95 -1.81 8.58
N MET A 46 6.98 -2.57 8.24
CA MET A 46 7.59 -2.60 6.92
C MET A 46 6.77 -3.51 5.98
N PHE A 47 6.45 -3.00 4.79
CA PHE A 47 5.96 -3.85 3.71
C PHE A 47 7.11 -4.75 3.22
N PRO A 48 6.84 -6.03 2.93
CA PRO A 48 7.88 -6.93 2.45
C PRO A 48 8.30 -6.55 1.03
N THR A 49 9.59 -6.74 0.75
CA THR A 49 10.19 -6.64 -0.59
C THR A 49 10.97 -7.92 -0.88
N ASN A 50 11.12 -8.26 -2.16
CA ASN A 50 11.90 -9.43 -2.60
C ASN A 50 13.41 -9.17 -2.65
N ASP A 51 13.82 -7.90 -2.58
CA ASP A 51 15.21 -7.45 -2.54
C ASP A 51 15.32 -6.30 -1.53
N GLU A 52 16.12 -6.47 -0.50
CA GLU A 52 16.33 -5.48 0.58
C GLU A 52 17.20 -4.29 0.15
N ILE A 53 17.98 -4.42 -0.92
CA ILE A 53 18.92 -3.40 -1.39
C ILE A 53 18.30 -2.58 -2.53
N SER A 54 17.68 -3.26 -3.50
CA SER A 54 17.16 -2.62 -4.71
C SER A 54 15.64 -2.48 -4.75
N GLY A 55 14.93 -3.19 -3.87
CA GLY A 55 13.48 -3.13 -3.81
C GLY A 55 12.97 -1.82 -3.21
N VAL A 56 11.94 -1.26 -3.84
CA VAL A 56 11.23 -0.08 -3.34
C VAL A 56 9.97 -0.55 -2.61
N ALA A 57 9.88 -0.22 -1.34
CA ALA A 57 8.74 -0.55 -0.49
C ALA A 57 8.27 0.70 0.27
N GLY A 58 7.64 0.48 1.42
CA GLY A 58 7.21 1.54 2.32
C GLY A 58 6.93 0.97 3.70
N HIS A 59 6.34 1.79 4.56
CA HIS A 59 5.92 1.33 5.88
C HIS A 59 4.72 2.09 6.42
N LEU A 60 4.14 1.52 7.47
CA LEU A 60 3.17 2.17 8.33
C LEU A 60 3.86 2.70 9.58
N TYR A 61 3.48 3.89 10.04
CA TYR A 61 3.98 4.46 11.28
C TYR A 61 2.85 5.11 12.08
N PRO A 62 3.00 5.26 13.42
CA PRO A 62 2.04 5.98 14.25
C PRO A 62 1.97 7.45 13.83
N GLY A 63 0.82 7.89 13.32
CA GLY A 63 0.69 9.23 12.77
C GLY A 63 -0.75 9.67 12.56
N LYS A 64 -0.91 10.87 11.99
CA LYS A 64 -2.22 11.42 11.64
C LYS A 64 -2.46 11.26 10.13
N PRO A 65 -3.44 10.42 9.71
CA PRO A 65 -3.89 10.35 8.32
C PRO A 65 -4.41 11.68 7.80
N SER A 66 -4.43 11.82 6.47
CA SER A 66 -5.07 12.95 5.78
C SER A 66 -6.19 12.47 4.85
N PRO A 67 -7.35 12.04 5.41
CA PRO A 67 -8.42 11.43 4.63
C PRO A 67 -8.93 12.37 3.54
N GLY A 68 -8.93 11.90 2.29
CA GLY A 68 -9.38 12.67 1.12
C GLY A 68 -8.47 13.81 0.67
N ALA A 69 -7.35 14.06 1.36
CA ALA A 69 -6.41 15.14 1.01
C ALA A 69 -4.95 14.66 0.87
N GLY A 70 -4.64 13.43 1.31
CA GLY A 70 -3.33 12.81 1.14
C GLY A 70 -3.10 12.22 -0.27
N PRO A 71 -1.85 11.88 -0.60
CA PRO A 71 -1.53 11.18 -1.84
C PRO A 71 -2.14 9.76 -1.87
N THR A 72 -2.25 9.18 -3.05
CA THR A 72 -2.66 7.77 -3.22
C THR A 72 -1.46 6.89 -3.52
N VAL A 73 -1.15 5.97 -2.62
CA VAL A 73 -0.07 4.98 -2.81
C VAL A 73 -0.65 3.75 -3.51
N HIS A 74 -0.10 3.37 -4.66
CA HIS A 74 -0.53 2.15 -5.37
C HIS A 74 0.31 0.97 -4.88
N LEU A 75 -0.36 -0.03 -4.32
CA LEU A 75 0.22 -1.22 -3.71
C LEU A 75 -0.05 -2.42 -4.60
N ALA A 76 0.99 -3.21 -4.86
CA ALA A 76 0.86 -4.43 -5.66
C ALA A 76 -0.01 -5.46 -4.94
N VAL A 77 -1.02 -6.00 -5.63
CA VAL A 77 -1.86 -7.07 -5.11
C VAL A 77 -1.49 -8.41 -5.75
N PRO A 78 -1.61 -9.54 -5.04
CA PRO A 78 -1.16 -10.85 -5.53
C PRO A 78 -2.11 -11.48 -6.57
N ASP A 79 -3.30 -10.93 -6.74
CA ASP A 79 -4.38 -11.47 -7.55
C ASP A 79 -5.17 -10.34 -8.25
N THR A 80 -6.40 -10.63 -8.66
CA THR A 80 -7.26 -9.66 -9.35
C THR A 80 -7.64 -8.50 -8.45
N VAL A 81 -7.71 -7.28 -9.01
CA VAL A 81 -8.18 -6.07 -8.31
C VAL A 81 -9.50 -6.30 -7.57
N GLU A 82 -10.43 -7.05 -8.16
CA GLU A 82 -11.74 -7.36 -7.61
C GLU A 82 -11.66 -8.21 -6.33
N LYS A 83 -10.77 -9.19 -6.29
CA LYS A 83 -10.52 -10.02 -5.09
C LYS A 83 -9.87 -9.19 -3.98
N ALA A 84 -8.89 -8.35 -4.32
CA ALA A 84 -8.28 -7.45 -3.36
C ALA A 84 -9.30 -6.44 -2.80
N ALA A 85 -10.18 -5.89 -3.63
CA ALA A 85 -11.25 -4.99 -3.21
C ALA A 85 -12.25 -5.67 -2.25
N ALA A 86 -12.57 -6.94 -2.49
CA ALA A 86 -13.38 -7.73 -1.56
C ALA A 86 -12.68 -7.89 -0.19
N ARG A 87 -11.36 -8.16 -0.17
CA ARG A 87 -10.57 -8.20 1.07
C ARG A 87 -10.53 -6.86 1.80
N VAL A 88 -10.40 -5.74 1.07
CA VAL A 88 -10.47 -4.39 1.66
C VAL A 88 -11.76 -4.21 2.43
N THR A 89 -12.90 -4.52 1.82
CA THR A 89 -14.21 -4.35 2.44
C THR A 89 -14.37 -5.28 3.64
N ALA A 90 -13.93 -6.53 3.53
CA ALA A 90 -13.97 -7.50 4.63
C ALA A 90 -13.09 -7.10 5.83
N ALA A 91 -11.97 -6.44 5.57
CA ALA A 91 -11.02 -5.97 6.59
C ALA A 91 -11.36 -4.59 7.17
N GLY A 92 -12.48 -3.98 6.77
CA GLY A 92 -12.98 -2.71 7.33
C GLY A 92 -12.52 -1.43 6.60
N GLY A 93 -11.91 -1.56 5.43
CA GLY A 93 -11.67 -0.44 4.51
C GLY A 93 -12.86 -0.20 3.56
N THR A 94 -12.71 0.77 2.65
CA THR A 94 -13.73 1.08 1.63
C THR A 94 -13.13 0.93 0.24
N SER A 95 -13.69 0.06 -0.59
CA SER A 95 -13.33 -0.01 -2.02
C SER A 95 -14.22 0.91 -2.85
N LEU A 96 -13.63 1.71 -3.74
CA LEU A 96 -14.38 2.49 -4.73
C LEU A 96 -14.72 1.60 -5.94
N PRO A 97 -15.91 1.78 -6.54
CA PRO A 97 -16.29 1.03 -7.73
C PRO A 97 -15.45 1.46 -8.94
N GLY A 98 -15.21 0.51 -9.84
CA GLY A 98 -14.52 0.75 -11.09
C GLY A 98 -13.07 0.27 -11.05
N VAL A 99 -12.70 -0.51 -12.07
CA VAL A 99 -11.31 -0.90 -12.33
C VAL A 99 -10.83 -0.13 -13.54
N ILE A 100 -9.63 0.44 -13.42
CA ILE A 100 -8.95 1.19 -14.47
C ILE A 100 -7.88 0.28 -15.06
N GLU A 101 -7.89 0.15 -16.38
CA GLU A 101 -6.89 -0.63 -17.12
C GLU A 101 -5.91 0.31 -17.82
N ILE A 102 -4.62 0.03 -17.66
CA ILE A 102 -3.51 0.76 -18.28
C ILE A 102 -2.49 -0.24 -18.82
N PRO A 103 -1.54 0.16 -19.70
CA PRO A 103 -0.55 -0.77 -20.23
C PRO A 103 0.26 -1.53 -19.17
N ALA A 104 0.51 -0.91 -18.01
CA ALA A 104 1.26 -1.50 -16.91
C ALA A 104 0.45 -2.50 -16.05
N GLY A 105 -0.88 -2.53 -16.18
CA GLY A 105 -1.72 -3.35 -15.32
C GLY A 105 -3.14 -2.83 -15.16
N ARG A 106 -3.81 -3.33 -14.11
CA ARG A 106 -5.17 -2.93 -13.73
C ARG A 106 -5.14 -2.44 -12.30
N PHE A 107 -5.89 -1.40 -11.96
CA PHE A 107 -5.99 -0.97 -10.57
C PHE A 107 -7.36 -0.43 -10.21
N GLY A 108 -7.67 -0.46 -8.91
CA GLY A 108 -8.86 0.14 -8.32
C GLY A 108 -8.49 0.97 -7.11
N TYR A 109 -9.30 1.97 -6.79
CA TYR A 109 -9.07 2.83 -5.62
C TYR A 109 -9.78 2.31 -4.39
N ALA A 110 -9.16 2.51 -3.23
CA ALA A 110 -9.73 2.17 -1.94
C ALA A 110 -9.19 3.10 -0.84
N THR A 111 -9.82 3.04 0.33
CA THR A 111 -9.29 3.63 1.56
C THR A 111 -9.08 2.55 2.61
N ASP A 112 -8.01 2.68 3.38
CA ASP A 112 -7.81 1.88 4.59
C ASP A 112 -8.78 2.33 5.73
N PRO A 113 -8.79 1.65 6.89
CA PRO A 113 -9.65 2.02 8.02
C PRO A 113 -9.36 3.41 8.62
N ASP A 114 -8.15 3.94 8.40
CA ASP A 114 -7.68 5.24 8.86
C ASP A 114 -8.02 6.36 7.84
N GLY A 115 -8.52 6.00 6.66
CA GLY A 115 -8.88 6.91 5.57
C GLY A 115 -7.74 7.26 4.62
N ASN A 116 -6.59 6.58 4.71
CA ASN A 116 -5.51 6.74 3.73
C ASN A 116 -5.97 6.23 2.37
N SER A 117 -5.69 7.01 1.31
CA SER A 117 -6.00 6.61 -0.06
C SER A 117 -4.96 5.62 -0.57
N ILE A 118 -5.43 4.45 -1.03
CA ILE A 118 -4.59 3.40 -1.62
C ILE A 118 -5.13 2.95 -2.97
N GLY A 119 -4.23 2.58 -3.88
CA GLY A 119 -4.56 1.91 -5.13
C GLY A 119 -4.22 0.43 -5.04
N LEU A 120 -5.17 -0.44 -5.36
CA LEU A 120 -4.97 -1.89 -5.46
C LEU A 120 -4.49 -2.22 -6.87
N PHE A 121 -3.19 -2.45 -7.05
CA PHE A 121 -2.57 -2.54 -8.37
C PHE A 121 -2.22 -3.99 -8.74
N GLN A 122 -2.94 -4.54 -9.71
CA GLN A 122 -2.63 -5.81 -10.35
C GLN A 122 -1.67 -5.53 -11.52
N MET A 123 -0.39 -5.85 -11.36
CA MET A 123 0.60 -5.69 -12.44
C MET A 123 0.30 -6.66 -13.58
N THR A 124 0.47 -6.22 -14.82
CA THR A 124 0.56 -7.15 -15.95
C THR A 124 1.85 -7.95 -15.76
N ALA A 125 1.79 -9.28 -15.81
CA ALA A 125 3.00 -10.11 -15.80
C ALA A 125 3.87 -9.68 -17.00
N GLY A 126 5.10 -9.26 -16.70
CA GLY A 126 6.12 -8.97 -17.71
C GLY A 126 6.65 -10.23 -18.37
#